data_AF-A0A4R5DSM8-F1
#
_entry.id   AF-A0A4R5DSM8-F1
#
_cell.length_a   1.000
_cell.length_b   1.000
_cell.length_c   1.000
_cell.angle_alpha   90.00
_cell.angle_beta   90.00
_cell.angle_gamma   90.00
#
_symmetry.space_group_name_H-M   'P 1'
#
loop_
_entity.id
_entity.type
_entity.pdbx_description
1 polymer ?
#
loop_
_entity_poly.entity_id
_entity_poly.type
_entity_poly.pdbx_seq_one_letter_code
_entity_poly.pdbx_strand_id
1 'polypeptide(L)'
;MGLLEWFFESRNPGPVGKVGINPPEPDDEGEPPRKWLIYVAIVVGLILAGTALSWVFEDSAYIGFKQNLYRLCLFFLYVLVGHFVSAKPDHTNIGWLGGLVDNPFRISDDFNRWVLFTQIILLPGKLIAYSLVMSLIIGRHFFKKLKQRL
;
A
#
# COMPACT_ATOMS: atom_id res chain seq x y z
N MET A 1 -10.78 -18.48 -13.09
CA MET A 1 -11.66 -19.64 -12.79
C MET A 1 -12.20 -20.29 -14.05
N GLY A 2 -11.28 -20.79 -14.90
CA GLY A 2 -11.59 -21.67 -16.02
C GLY A 2 -11.71 -23.14 -15.58
N LEU A 3 -12.47 -23.95 -16.32
CA LEU A 3 -12.55 -25.40 -16.08
C LEU A 3 -11.19 -26.11 -16.21
N LEU A 4 -10.29 -25.55 -17.02
CA LEU A 4 -8.94 -26.06 -17.25
C LEU A 4 -8.02 -25.83 -16.04
N GLU A 5 -8.09 -24.67 -15.39
CA GLU A 5 -7.34 -24.37 -14.15
C GLU A 5 -7.69 -25.34 -13.01
N TRP A 6 -9.00 -25.61 -12.83
CA TRP A 6 -9.45 -26.55 -11.81
C TRP A 6 -8.95 -27.97 -12.10
N PHE A 7 -8.96 -28.41 -13.36
CA PHE A 7 -8.56 -29.77 -13.71
C PHE A 7 -7.04 -30.00 -13.60
N PHE A 8 -6.22 -29.03 -14.02
CA PHE A 8 -4.76 -29.17 -14.07
C PHE A 8 -4.04 -28.81 -12.77
N GLU A 9 -4.58 -27.90 -11.95
CA GLU A 9 -3.89 -27.42 -10.73
C GLU A 9 -4.55 -27.88 -9.41
N SER A 10 -5.70 -28.57 -9.43
CA SER A 10 -6.40 -29.01 -8.20
C SER A 10 -5.58 -29.96 -7.30
N ARG A 11 -4.55 -30.64 -7.81
CA ARG A 11 -3.72 -31.57 -7.02
C ARG A 11 -2.35 -31.03 -6.63
N ASN A 12 -1.87 -29.95 -7.25
CA ASN A 12 -0.57 -29.37 -6.95
C ASN A 12 -0.56 -27.86 -7.27
N PRO A 13 -1.11 -27.02 -6.38
CA PRO A 13 -1.18 -25.58 -6.60
C PRO A 13 0.23 -24.98 -6.68
N GLY A 14 0.46 -24.11 -7.65
CA GLY A 14 1.67 -23.30 -7.73
C GLY A 14 1.84 -22.36 -6.51
N PRO A 15 3.02 -21.75 -6.35
CA PRO A 15 3.28 -20.85 -5.24
C PRO A 15 2.38 -19.62 -5.33
N VAL A 16 1.87 -19.20 -4.16
CA VAL A 16 0.96 -18.06 -4.01
C VAL A 16 1.54 -17.04 -3.04
N GLY A 17 1.29 -15.77 -3.36
CA GLY A 17 1.63 -14.62 -2.57
C GLY A 17 0.90 -14.61 -1.23
N LYS A 18 1.43 -13.82 -0.30
CA LYS A 18 0.95 -13.76 1.08
C LYS A 18 0.42 -12.37 1.41
N VAL A 19 -0.70 -12.35 2.12
CA VAL A 19 -1.20 -11.15 2.79
C VAL A 19 -0.89 -11.31 4.28
N GLY A 20 -0.20 -10.33 4.85
CA GLY A 20 0.19 -10.32 6.25
C GLY A 20 -0.16 -9.01 6.91
N ILE A 21 -0.38 -9.07 8.23
CA ILE A 21 -0.52 -7.90 9.10
C ILE A 21 0.83 -7.71 9.80
N ASN A 22 1.39 -6.50 9.73
CA ASN A 22 2.74 -6.22 10.23
C ASN A 22 3.77 -7.27 9.80
N PRO A 23 3.86 -7.61 8.50
CA PRO A 23 4.91 -8.51 8.10
C PRO A 23 6.24 -7.85 8.45
N PRO A 24 7.20 -8.61 9.01
CA PRO A 24 8.53 -8.10 9.23
C PRO A 24 9.02 -7.48 7.91
N GLU A 25 9.67 -6.30 8.01
CA GLU A 25 10.44 -5.79 6.90
C GLU A 25 11.31 -6.96 6.41
N PRO A 26 11.30 -7.25 5.09
CA PRO A 26 12.11 -8.36 4.62
C PRO A 26 13.53 -8.13 5.15
N ASP A 27 14.11 -9.14 5.77
CA ASP A 27 15.54 -9.22 6.08
C ASP A 27 16.33 -9.32 4.76
N ASP A 28 15.95 -8.54 3.75
CA ASP A 28 16.66 -8.44 2.50
C ASP A 28 18.03 -7.89 2.87
N GLU A 29 19.02 -8.77 2.78
CA GLU A 29 20.46 -8.50 2.68
C GLU A 29 20.81 -7.60 1.46
N GLY A 30 19.85 -6.79 0.99
CA GLY A 30 19.97 -5.86 -0.11
C GLY A 30 20.50 -4.51 0.32
N GLU A 31 20.97 -3.74 -0.66
CA GLU A 31 21.47 -2.40 -0.42
C GLU A 31 20.37 -1.51 0.20
N PRO A 32 20.69 -0.73 1.23
CA PRO A 32 19.72 0.18 1.83
C PRO A 32 19.16 1.13 0.76
N PRO A 33 17.86 1.48 0.82
CA PRO A 33 17.25 2.36 -0.16
C PRO A 33 18.01 3.68 -0.23
N ARG A 34 18.27 4.15 -1.45
CA ARG A 34 19.00 5.41 -1.69
C ARG A 34 18.29 6.54 -0.94
N LYS A 35 19.03 7.32 -0.14
CA LYS A 35 18.46 8.37 0.74
C LYS A 35 17.49 9.33 0.03
N TRP A 36 17.73 9.64 -1.25
CA TRP A 36 16.84 10.51 -2.03
C TRP A 36 15.44 9.91 -2.26
N LEU A 37 15.33 8.57 -2.37
CA LEU A 37 14.04 7.88 -2.53
C LEU A 37 13.14 8.06 -1.30
N ILE A 38 13.72 8.17 -0.11
CA ILE A 38 12.99 8.45 1.12
C ILE A 38 12.31 9.82 1.02
N TYR A 39 13.03 10.85 0.59
CA TYR A 39 12.47 12.19 0.40
C TYR A 39 11.39 12.21 -0.69
N VAL A 40 11.61 11.50 -1.80
CA VAL A 40 10.60 11.36 -2.86
C VAL A 40 9.34 10.68 -2.33
N ALA A 41 9.47 9.58 -1.58
CA ALA A 41 8.33 8.89 -0.98
C ALA A 41 7.56 9.79 0.01
N ILE A 42 8.26 10.61 0.80
CA ILE A 42 7.64 11.60 1.69
C ILE A 42 6.84 12.62 0.86
N VAL A 43 7.45 13.23 -0.16
CA VAL A 43 6.78 14.24 -1.00
C VAL A 43 5.56 13.65 -1.69
N VAL A 44 5.69 12.48 -2.32
CA VAL A 44 4.58 11.78 -2.99
C VAL A 44 3.47 11.45 -1.98
N GLY A 45 3.82 10.89 -0.82
CA GLY A 45 2.83 10.56 0.21
C GLY A 45 2.09 11.79 0.75
N LEU A 46 2.77 12.93 0.91
CA LEU A 46 2.14 14.19 1.32
C LEU A 46 1.22 14.77 0.24
N ILE A 47 1.60 14.66 -1.04
CA ILE A 47 0.72 15.05 -2.16
C ILE A 47 -0.53 14.18 -2.14
N LEU A 48 -0.39 12.86 -2.04
CA LEU A 48 -1.52 11.93 -1.95
C LEU A 48 -2.43 12.24 -0.76
N ALA A 49 -1.84 12.52 0.41
CA ALA A 49 -2.58 12.91 1.61
C ALA A 49 -3.35 14.22 1.39
N GLY A 50 -2.72 15.22 0.80
CA GLY A 50 -3.33 16.51 0.46
C GLY A 50 -4.49 16.37 -0.52
N THR A 51 -4.30 15.60 -1.60
CA THR A 51 -5.36 15.32 -2.58
C THR A 51 -6.53 14.59 -1.94
N ALA A 52 -6.28 13.54 -1.16
CA ALA A 52 -7.34 12.81 -0.48
C ALA A 52 -8.11 13.70 0.50
N LEU A 53 -7.42 14.56 1.27
CA LEU A 53 -8.07 15.52 2.16
C LEU A 53 -8.87 16.58 1.38
N SER A 54 -8.39 17.05 0.23
CA SER A 54 -9.16 17.98 -0.60
C SER A 54 -10.50 17.36 -1.05
N TRP A 55 -10.51 16.07 -1.42
CA TRP A 55 -11.75 15.35 -1.74
C TRP A 55 -12.66 15.14 -0.53
N VAL A 56 -12.08 14.89 0.65
CA VAL A 56 -12.87 14.78 1.89
C VAL A 56 -13.65 16.08 2.16
N PHE A 57 -13.06 17.24 1.85
CA PHE A 57 -13.61 18.56 2.18
C PHE A 57 -14.17 19.37 1.00
N GLU A 58 -14.19 18.82 -0.23
CA GLU A 58 -14.55 19.52 -1.47
C GLU A 58 -15.88 20.28 -1.38
N ASP A 59 -16.89 19.64 -0.79
CA ASP A 59 -18.24 20.21 -0.62
C ASP A 59 -18.57 20.51 0.85
N SER A 60 -17.55 20.76 1.67
CA SER A 60 -17.72 20.87 3.13
C SER A 60 -18.72 21.95 3.55
N ALA A 61 -18.92 22.99 2.73
CA ALA A 61 -19.90 24.04 2.93
C ALA A 61 -21.37 23.57 2.76
N TYR A 62 -21.62 22.51 1.98
CA TYR A 62 -22.97 22.08 1.60
C TYR A 62 -23.42 20.81 2.32
N ILE A 63 -22.49 19.91 2.62
CA ILE A 63 -22.80 18.52 3.02
C ILE A 63 -22.91 18.38 4.57
N GLY A 64 -22.47 19.40 5.32
CA GLY A 64 -22.58 19.45 6.77
C GLY A 64 -21.53 18.60 7.51
N PHE A 65 -21.29 18.94 8.78
CA PHE A 65 -20.17 18.39 9.56
C PHE A 65 -20.19 16.86 9.70
N LYS A 66 -21.37 16.25 9.90
CA LYS A 66 -21.50 14.81 10.13
C LYS A 66 -20.98 13.99 8.95
N GLN A 67 -21.24 14.42 7.72
CA GLN A 67 -20.83 13.67 6.53
C GLN A 67 -19.34 13.83 6.24
N ASN A 68 -18.78 15.02 6.48
CA ASN A 68 -17.32 15.23 6.43
C ASN A 68 -16.60 14.35 7.46
N LEU A 69 -17.17 14.22 8.67
CA LEU A 69 -16.62 13.33 9.69
C LEU A 69 -16.63 11.86 9.22
N TYR A 70 -17.72 11.40 8.58
CA TYR A 70 -17.77 10.05 7.99
C TYR A 70 -16.69 9.84 6.91
N ARG A 71 -16.54 10.79 5.98
CA ARG A 71 -15.50 10.75 4.93
C ARG A 71 -14.10 10.72 5.53
N LEU A 72 -13.86 11.52 6.56
CA LEU A 72 -12.59 11.58 7.28
C LEU A 72 -12.29 10.26 8.01
N CYS A 73 -13.29 9.67 8.68
CA CYS A 73 -13.15 8.36 9.32
C CYS A 73 -12.82 7.25 8.32
N LEU A 74 -13.46 7.24 7.15
CA LEU A 74 -13.15 6.27 6.08
C LEU A 74 -11.74 6.46 5.54
N PHE A 75 -11.32 7.71 5.31
CA PHE A 75 -9.94 8.01 4.90
C PHE A 75 -8.93 7.55 5.95
N PHE A 76 -9.17 7.85 7.23
CA PHE A 76 -8.31 7.42 8.33
C PHE A 76 -8.22 5.89 8.40
N LEU A 77 -9.35 5.19 8.30
CA LEU A 77 -9.38 3.73 8.28
C LEU A 77 -8.58 3.17 7.09
N TYR A 78 -8.72 3.75 5.90
CA TYR A 78 -7.96 3.34 4.73
C TYR A 78 -6.45 3.49 4.93
N VAL A 79 -5.99 4.62 5.46
CA VAL A 79 -4.56 4.85 5.76
C VAL A 79 -4.07 3.86 6.83
N LEU A 80 -4.88 3.59 7.85
CA LEU A 80 -4.56 2.63 8.91
C LEU A 80 -4.43 1.21 8.36
N VAL A 81 -5.37 0.76 7.53
CA VAL A 81 -5.30 -0.54 6.86
C VAL A 81 -4.09 -0.61 5.93
N GLY A 82 -3.84 0.43 5.13
CA GLY A 82 -2.66 0.50 4.25
C GLY A 82 -1.33 0.48 5.00
N HIS A 83 -1.29 1.02 6.23
CA HIS A 83 -0.12 0.97 7.09
C HIS A 83 0.16 -0.45 7.60
N PHE A 84 -0.87 -1.13 8.11
CA PHE A 84 -0.71 -2.42 8.80
C PHE A 84 -0.73 -3.63 7.87
N VAL A 85 -1.47 -3.56 6.75
CA VAL A 85 -1.61 -4.68 5.82
C VAL A 85 -0.54 -4.60 4.73
N SER A 86 0.12 -5.72 4.47
CA SER A 86 0.99 -5.86 3.30
C SER A 86 0.59 -7.06 2.49
N ALA A 87 0.47 -6.85 1.18
CA ALA A 87 0.32 -7.90 0.19
C ALA A 87 1.65 -8.05 -0.54
N LYS A 88 2.21 -9.27 -0.50
CA LYS A 88 3.42 -9.65 -1.23
C LYS A 88 3.03 -10.73 -2.26
N PRO A 89 2.69 -10.36 -3.51
CA PRO A 89 2.38 -11.32 -4.56
C PRO A 89 3.66 -12.08 -4.95
N ASP A 90 3.51 -13.34 -5.39
CA ASP A 90 4.63 -14.05 -6.00
C ASP A 90 4.74 -13.65 -7.48
N HIS A 91 5.71 -12.79 -7.80
CA HIS A 91 5.95 -12.30 -9.15
C HIS A 91 6.43 -13.36 -10.15
N THR A 92 6.86 -14.54 -9.67
CA THR A 92 7.24 -15.65 -10.55
C THR A 92 6.03 -16.36 -11.16
N ASN A 93 4.83 -16.10 -10.63
CA ASN A 93 3.60 -16.80 -10.97
C ASN A 93 2.39 -15.85 -11.11
N ILE A 94 2.55 -14.80 -11.92
CA ILE A 94 1.47 -13.84 -12.30
C ILE A 94 1.18 -13.92 -13.80
N GLY A 95 1.18 -15.13 -14.37
CA GLY A 95 0.87 -15.37 -15.79
C GLY A 95 1.80 -14.65 -16.78
N TRP A 96 1.31 -14.42 -18.01
CA TRP A 96 2.14 -13.91 -19.10
C TRP A 96 2.18 -12.38 -19.12
N LEU A 97 3.30 -11.82 -19.62
CA LEU A 97 3.56 -10.38 -19.65
C LEU A 97 3.44 -9.69 -18.28
N GLY A 98 3.81 -10.40 -17.19
CA GLY A 98 3.81 -9.85 -15.83
C GLY A 98 2.41 -9.60 -15.24
N GLY A 99 1.39 -10.34 -15.68
CA GLY A 99 0.02 -10.22 -15.17
C GLY A 99 -1.00 -9.66 -16.14
N LEU A 100 -0.60 -9.34 -17.38
CA LEU A 100 -1.52 -8.78 -18.38
C LEU A 100 -2.35 -9.87 -19.09
N VAL A 101 -1.80 -11.07 -19.25
CA VAL A 101 -2.47 -12.18 -19.95
C VAL A 101 -2.57 -13.37 -19.00
N ASP A 102 -3.80 -13.82 -18.75
CA ASP A 102 -4.14 -14.93 -17.88
C ASP A 102 -3.49 -16.25 -18.32
N ASN A 103 -3.01 -17.05 -17.37
CA ASN A 103 -2.56 -18.40 -17.65
C ASN A 103 -3.74 -19.37 -17.48
N PRO A 104 -4.33 -19.87 -18.59
CA PRO A 104 -5.58 -20.66 -18.54
C PRO A 104 -5.43 -22.04 -17.88
N PHE A 105 -4.26 -22.37 -17.36
CA PHE A 105 -3.94 -23.65 -16.73
C PHE A 105 -3.56 -23.54 -15.25
N ARG A 106 -3.44 -22.33 -14.67
CA ARG A 106 -2.97 -22.14 -13.29
C ARG A 106 -3.90 -21.27 -12.47
N ILE A 107 -4.64 -21.88 -11.53
CA ILE A 107 -5.48 -21.18 -10.55
C ILE A 107 -4.64 -20.32 -9.59
N SER A 108 -3.39 -20.69 -9.36
CA SER A 108 -2.45 -19.94 -8.52
C SER A 108 -2.09 -18.56 -9.11
N ASP A 109 -2.22 -18.38 -10.42
CA ASP A 109 -2.09 -17.08 -11.11
C ASP A 109 -3.17 -16.10 -10.67
N ASP A 110 -4.44 -16.54 -10.68
CA ASP A 110 -5.59 -15.75 -10.21
C ASP A 110 -5.35 -15.23 -8.79
N PHE A 111 -4.90 -16.10 -7.88
CA PHE A 111 -4.60 -15.70 -6.49
C PHE A 111 -3.47 -14.67 -6.43
N ASN A 112 -2.39 -14.84 -7.20
CA ASN A 112 -1.30 -13.87 -7.21
C ASN A 112 -1.71 -12.51 -7.80
N ARG A 113 -2.57 -12.49 -8.82
CA ARG A 113 -3.17 -11.25 -9.36
C ARG A 113 -4.06 -10.56 -8.34
N TRP A 114 -4.86 -11.31 -7.59
CA TRP A 114 -5.65 -10.76 -6.50
C TRP A 114 -4.78 -10.15 -5.40
N VAL A 115 -3.67 -10.79 -5.05
CA VAL A 115 -2.71 -10.24 -4.09
C VAL A 115 -2.01 -8.99 -4.66
N LEU A 116 -1.63 -8.99 -5.95
CA LEU A 116 -1.06 -7.83 -6.62
C LEU A 116 -2.04 -6.65 -6.67
N PHE A 117 -3.31 -6.91 -7.01
CA PHE A 117 -4.36 -5.90 -7.00
C PHE A 117 -4.55 -5.31 -5.61
N THR A 118 -4.54 -6.16 -4.58
CA THR A 118 -4.60 -5.73 -3.18
C THR A 118 -3.38 -4.86 -2.83
N GLN A 119 -2.18 -5.21 -3.29
CA GLN A 119 -0.97 -4.41 -3.10
C GLN A 119 -1.10 -3.02 -3.75
N ILE A 120 -1.61 -2.95 -4.98
CA ILE A 120 -1.82 -1.69 -5.71
C ILE A 120 -2.83 -0.80 -4.95
N ILE A 121 -3.93 -1.38 -4.45
CA ILE A 121 -4.93 -0.64 -3.67
C ILE A 121 -4.37 -0.13 -2.33
N LEU A 122 -3.52 -0.91 -1.66
CA LEU A 122 -2.96 -0.54 -0.35
C LEU A 122 -1.78 0.43 -0.47
N LEU A 123 -1.11 0.50 -1.62
CA LEU A 123 0.10 1.28 -1.84
C LEU A 123 -0.08 2.78 -1.54
N PRO A 124 -1.13 3.49 -2.01
CA PRO A 124 -1.34 4.89 -1.68
C PRO A 124 -1.50 5.10 -0.17
N GLY A 125 -2.33 4.29 0.50
CA GLY A 125 -2.51 4.35 1.96
C GLY A 125 -1.20 4.14 2.72
N LYS A 126 -0.36 3.20 2.27
CA LYS A 126 0.96 2.94 2.86
C LYS A 126 1.92 4.11 2.68
N LEU A 127 1.97 4.71 1.48
CA LEU A 127 2.79 5.89 1.19
C LEU A 127 2.37 7.10 2.04
N ILE A 128 1.06 7.33 2.18
CA ILE A 128 0.52 8.37 3.05
C ILE A 128 0.98 8.14 4.49
N ALA A 129 0.74 6.94 5.04
CA ALA A 129 1.14 6.60 6.41
C ALA A 129 2.65 6.79 6.63
N TYR A 130 3.48 6.28 5.71
CA TYR A 130 4.93 6.42 5.75
C TYR A 130 5.36 7.90 5.75
N SER A 131 4.80 8.70 4.84
CA SER A 131 5.13 10.12 4.73
C SER A 131 4.78 10.91 6.00
N LEU A 132 3.63 10.61 6.62
CA LEU A 132 3.20 11.26 7.87
C LEU A 132 4.14 10.89 9.02
N VAL A 133 4.45 9.60 9.19
CA VAL A 133 5.36 9.13 10.24
C VAL A 133 6.75 9.73 10.08
N MET A 134 7.31 9.69 8.87
CA MET A 134 8.63 10.23 8.59
C MET A 134 8.68 11.75 8.77
N SER A 135 7.66 12.47 8.32
CA SER A 135 7.56 13.93 8.54
C SER A 135 7.51 14.28 10.02
N LEU A 136 6.79 13.51 10.84
CA LEU A 136 6.74 13.68 12.30
C LEU A 136 8.11 13.42 12.94
N ILE A 137 8.81 12.36 12.53
CA ILE A 137 10.15 12.02 13.06
C ILE A 137 11.15 13.14 12.72
N ILE A 138 11.17 13.57 11.47
CA ILE A 138 12.03 14.66 10.99
C ILE A 138 11.72 15.96 11.74
N GLY A 139 10.43 16.32 11.84
CA GLY A 139 9.99 17.51 12.58
C GLY A 139 10.41 17.50 14.05
N ARG A 140 10.26 16.36 14.73
CA ARG A 140 10.73 16.18 16.12
C ARG A 140 12.24 16.34 16.25
N HIS A 141 13.00 15.82 15.30
CA HIS A 141 14.46 15.95 15.28
C HIS A 141 14.88 17.42 15.12
N PHE A 142 14.27 18.14 14.18
CA PHE A 142 14.51 19.58 14.00
C PHE A 142 14.15 20.40 15.23
N PHE A 143 13.00 20.14 15.85
CA PHE A 143 12.56 20.85 17.05
C PHE A 143 13.51 20.67 18.23
N LYS A 144 13.98 19.44 18.48
CA LYS A 144 14.98 19.16 19.52
C LYS A 144 16.28 19.92 19.26
N LYS A 145 16.76 19.94 18.01
CA LYS A 145 17.98 20.65 17.62
C LYS A 145 17.85 22.17 17.78
N LEU A 146 16.68 22.72 17.50
CA LEU A 146 16.41 24.15 17.66
C LEU A 146 16.36 24.54 19.15
N LYS A 147 15.74 23.72 20.00
CA LYS A 147 15.73 23.91 21.46
C LYS A 147 17.12 23.85 22.09
N GLN A 148 18.07 23.09 21.54
CA GLN A 148 19.45 23.03 22.02
C GLN A 148 20.30 24.27 21.65
N ARG A 149 19.82 25.10 20.73
CA ARG A 149 20.52 26.31 20.26
C ARG A 149 19.99 27.60 20.88
N LEU A 150 18.87 27.55 21.58
CA LEU A 150 18.28 28.63 22.37
C LEU A 150 18.70 28.48 23.84
#